data_AF-A0A1V3X785-F1
#
_entry.id   AF-A0A1V3X785-F1
#
_cell.length_a   1.000
_cell.length_b   1.000
_cell.length_c   1.000
_cell.angle_alpha   90.00
_cell.angle_beta   90.00
_cell.angle_gamma   90.00
#
_symmetry.space_group_name_H-M   'P 1'
#
loop_
_entity.id
_entity.type
_entity.pdbx_description
1 polymer ?
#
loop_
_entity_poly.entity_id
_entity_poly.type
_entity_poly.pdbx_seq_one_letter_code
_entity_poly.pdbx_strand_id
1 'polypeptide(L)'
;MTGARSARVIIASTRASSGVYTDECGPIITEWLAQRRFSPVESEVVADGNPVGEALHNAVEARVDLIITSGGTGISPTDTTPEQTVAVLDFVIPGLADAIRRSGCRRFRRRCCRAGCAASPANR
;
A
#
# COMPACT_ATOMS: atom_id res chain seq x y z
N MET A 1 26.88 -5.31 -4.61
CA MET A 1 26.44 -3.91 -4.60
C MET A 1 24.93 -3.90 -4.38
N THR A 2 24.45 -3.77 -3.13
CA THR A 2 23.02 -3.54 -2.89
C THR A 2 22.74 -2.08 -3.26
N GLY A 3 22.21 -1.86 -4.46
CA GLY A 3 21.72 -0.55 -4.89
C GLY A 3 20.67 -0.02 -3.91
N ALA A 4 20.58 1.30 -3.79
CA ALA A 4 19.52 1.93 -3.03
C ALA A 4 18.17 1.47 -3.58
N ARG A 5 17.31 0.95 -2.70
CA ARG A 5 15.97 0.49 -3.08
C ARG A 5 15.00 1.64 -2.84
N SER A 6 14.25 2.03 -3.86
CA SER A 6 13.20 3.03 -3.76
C SER A 6 11.93 2.43 -3.15
N ALA A 7 11.13 3.24 -2.48
CA ALA A 7 9.83 2.80 -1.97
C ALA A 7 8.75 3.89 -2.09
N ARG A 8 7.51 3.46 -2.31
CA ARG A 8 6.31 4.30 -2.38
C ARG A 8 5.30 3.82 -1.36
N VAL A 9 4.75 4.74 -0.58
CA VAL A 9 3.68 4.48 0.38
C VAL A 9 2.42 5.18 -0.10
N ILE A 10 1.38 4.42 -0.42
CA ILE A 10 0.09 4.93 -0.91
C ILE A 10 -0.94 4.76 0.19
N ILE A 11 -1.47 5.87 0.69
CA ILE A 11 -2.50 5.87 1.73
C ILE A 11 -3.87 6.10 1.06
N ALA A 12 -4.69 5.05 1.00
CA ALA A 12 -6.05 5.11 0.49
C ALA A 12 -7.01 5.53 1.61
N SER A 13 -7.40 6.81 1.59
CA SER A 13 -8.35 7.35 2.56
C SER A 13 -8.99 8.63 2.01
N THR A 14 -10.27 8.54 1.67
CA THR A 14 -11.07 9.67 1.20
C THR A 14 -11.05 10.84 2.19
N ARG A 15 -11.09 10.54 3.50
CA ARG A 15 -11.09 11.57 4.56
C ARG A 15 -9.72 12.23 4.76
N ALA A 16 -8.63 11.47 4.61
CA ALA A 16 -7.29 12.05 4.72
C ALA A 16 -6.94 12.85 3.46
N SER A 17 -7.34 12.37 2.27
CA SER A 17 -7.18 13.09 1.01
C SER A 17 -7.95 14.41 0.99
N SER A 18 -9.14 14.46 1.60
CA SER A 18 -9.93 15.70 1.71
C SER A 18 -9.47 16.64 2.84
N GLY A 19 -8.36 16.34 3.54
CA GLY A 19 -7.82 17.18 4.62
C GLY A 19 -8.65 17.20 5.91
N VAL A 20 -9.60 16.28 6.08
CA VAL A 20 -10.45 16.21 7.28
C VAL A 20 -9.68 15.65 8.48
N TYR A 21 -8.64 14.85 8.22
CA TYR A 21 -7.71 14.36 9.23
C TYR A 21 -6.31 14.22 8.64
N THR A 22 -5.28 14.51 9.43
CA THR A 22 -3.87 14.35 9.05
C THR A 22 -3.51 12.87 9.05
N ASP A 23 -2.95 12.38 7.95
CA ASP A 23 -2.48 11.00 7.91
C ASP A 23 -1.27 10.79 8.85
N GLU A 24 -1.45 9.90 9.82
CA GLU A 24 -0.38 9.47 10.73
C GLU A 24 0.35 8.22 10.21
N CYS A 25 -0.25 7.46 9.29
CA CYS A 25 0.31 6.17 8.87
C CYS A 25 1.49 6.34 7.90
N GLY A 26 1.37 7.23 6.92
CA GLY A 26 2.39 7.52 5.91
C GLY A 26 3.74 7.88 6.54
N PRO A 27 3.82 8.87 7.44
CA PRO A 27 5.07 9.23 8.11
C PRO A 27 5.72 8.06 8.87
N ILE A 28 4.92 7.25 9.56
CA ILE A 28 5.42 6.09 10.32
C ILE A 28 6.04 5.04 9.38
N ILE A 29 5.38 4.74 8.26
CA ILE A 29 5.86 3.74 7.29
C ILE A 29 7.11 4.27 6.58
N THR A 30 7.11 5.54 6.16
CA THR A 30 8.24 6.19 5.51
C THR A 30 9.49 6.15 6.39
N GLU A 31 9.36 6.52 7.67
CA GLU A 31 10.45 6.45 8.64
C GLU A 31 10.96 5.01 8.84
N TRP A 32 10.04 4.05 8.98
CA TRP A 32 10.40 2.63 9.13
C TRP A 32 11.16 2.07 7.91
N LEU A 33 10.82 2.53 6.70
CA LEU A 33 11.51 2.18 5.45
C LEU A 33 12.87 2.86 5.32
N ALA A 34 12.97 4.15 5.70
CA ALA A 34 14.23 4.88 5.71
C ALA A 34 15.28 4.19 6.60
N GLN A 35 14.87 3.73 7.79
CA GLN A 35 15.71 2.94 8.70
C GLN A 35 16.20 1.61 8.10
N ARG A 36 15.53 1.11 7.05
CA ARG A 36 15.88 -0.12 6.32
C ARG A 36 16.65 0.14 5.03
N ARG A 37 17.17 1.36 4.85
CA ARG A 37 17.97 1.79 3.71
C ARG A 37 17.19 1.85 2.38
N PHE A 38 15.88 2.09 2.46
CA PHE A 38 15.14 2.52 1.28
C PHE A 38 15.38 4.02 1.03
N SER A 39 15.65 4.39 -0.22
CA SER A 39 15.85 5.78 -0.64
C SER A 39 15.76 5.88 -2.18
N PRO A 40 14.91 6.76 -2.74
CA PRO A 40 13.96 7.64 -2.04
C PRO A 40 12.77 6.84 -1.46
N VAL A 41 12.17 7.36 -0.38
CA VAL A 41 10.88 6.88 0.15
C VAL A 41 9.88 8.02 0.07
N GLU A 42 8.83 7.84 -0.72
CA GLU A 42 7.81 8.85 -0.94
C GLU A 42 6.45 8.34 -0.46
N SER A 43 5.71 9.19 0.26
CA SER A 43 4.35 8.90 0.71
C SER A 43 3.35 9.81 0.03
N GLU A 44 2.25 9.25 -0.46
CA GLU A 44 1.13 9.99 -1.04
C GLU A 44 -0.20 9.53 -0.42
N VAL A 45 -1.12 10.47 -0.25
CA VAL A 45 -2.47 10.22 0.26
C VAL A 45 -3.45 10.44 -0.87
N VAL A 46 -4.24 9.42 -1.18
CA VAL A 46 -5.22 9.43 -2.28
C VAL A 46 -6.60 9.05 -1.77
N ALA A 47 -7.64 9.52 -2.45
CA ALA A 47 -9.00 9.12 -2.15
C ALA A 47 -9.21 7.63 -2.49
N ASP A 48 -10.18 6.98 -1.83
CA ASP A 48 -10.51 5.60 -2.13
C ASP A 48 -11.12 5.50 -3.55
N GLY A 49 -10.96 4.36 -4.23
CA GLY A 49 -11.44 4.19 -5.62
C GLY A 49 -10.33 4.21 -6.67
N ASN A 50 -10.69 4.72 -7.86
CA ASN A 50 -9.78 4.87 -9.02
C ASN A 50 -8.47 5.62 -8.72
N PRO A 51 -8.42 6.66 -7.85
CA PRO A 51 -7.16 7.35 -7.56
C PRO A 51 -6.07 6.44 -6.99
N VAL A 52 -6.45 5.34 -6.32
CA VAL A 52 -5.50 4.31 -5.86
C VAL A 52 -4.85 3.60 -7.04
N GLY A 53 -5.62 3.26 -8.07
CA GLY A 53 -5.11 2.63 -9.29
C GLY A 53 -4.15 3.54 -10.04
N GLU A 54 -4.48 4.83 -10.17
CA GLU A 54 -3.61 5.82 -10.81
C GLU A 54 -2.27 5.96 -10.08
N ALA A 55 -2.30 6.07 -8.74
CA ALA A 55 -1.09 6.11 -7.91
C ALA A 55 -0.23 4.85 -8.07
N LEU A 56 -0.87 3.67 -8.11
CA LEU A 56 -0.19 2.40 -8.36
C LEU A 56 0.47 2.37 -9.75
N HIS A 57 -0.24 2.79 -10.79
CA HIS A 57 0.31 2.86 -12.14
C HIS A 57 1.51 3.82 -12.21
N ASN A 58 1.39 5.02 -11.65
CA ASN A 58 2.49 5.99 -11.61
C ASN A 58 3.73 5.44 -10.88
N ALA A 59 3.52 4.73 -9.77
CA ALA A 59 4.61 4.11 -9.02
C ALA A 59 5.29 2.96 -9.80
N VAL A 60 4.52 2.19 -10.56
CA VAL A 60 5.05 1.14 -11.45
C VAL A 60 5.82 1.77 -12.62
N GLU A 61 5.30 2.82 -13.25
CA GLU A 61 5.99 3.54 -14.33
C GLU A 61 7.29 4.20 -13.85
N ALA A 62 7.30 4.71 -12.63
CA ALA A 62 8.50 5.24 -11.97
C ALA A 62 9.50 4.16 -11.53
N ARG A 63 9.19 2.86 -11.76
CA ARG A 63 10.03 1.70 -11.43
C ARG A 63 10.44 1.63 -9.96
N VAL A 64 9.48 1.89 -9.07
CA VAL A 64 9.72 1.81 -7.63
C VAL A 64 9.93 0.35 -7.20
N ASP A 65 10.94 0.08 -6.38
CA ASP A 65 11.27 -1.30 -5.94
C ASP A 65 10.26 -1.90 -4.96
N LEU A 66 9.58 -1.06 -4.17
CA LEU A 66 8.59 -1.47 -3.18
C LEU A 66 7.42 -0.49 -3.11
N ILE A 67 6.20 -0.99 -3.29
CA ILE A 67 4.98 -0.21 -3.10
C ILE A 67 4.22 -0.78 -1.90
N ILE A 68 3.86 0.08 -0.94
CA ILE A 68 3.05 -0.27 0.23
C ILE A 68 1.76 0.53 0.19
N THR A 69 0.63 -0.16 0.08
CA THR A 69 -0.69 0.46 0.21
C THR A 69 -1.24 0.30 1.63
N SER A 70 -1.84 1.34 2.20
CA SER A 70 -2.54 1.26 3.48
C SER A 70 -3.88 2.01 3.41
N GLY A 71 -4.97 1.39 3.87
CA GLY A 71 -6.32 1.92 3.73
C GLY A 71 -7.12 1.19 2.65
N GLY A 72 -8.37 1.61 2.39
CA GLY A 72 -9.24 1.08 1.32
C GLY A 72 -9.44 -0.45 1.22
N THR A 73 -9.16 -1.21 2.29
CA THR A 73 -9.15 -2.70 2.34
C THR A 73 -10.26 -3.27 3.23
N GLY A 74 -11.24 -2.45 3.59
CA GLY A 74 -12.39 -2.84 4.39
C GLY A 74 -13.48 -3.53 3.57
N ILE A 75 -14.74 -3.40 4.02
CA ILE A 75 -15.94 -3.92 3.35
C ILE A 75 -16.86 -2.79 2.87
N SER A 76 -16.37 -1.55 2.91
CA SER A 76 -17.14 -0.39 2.45
C SER A 76 -17.26 -0.46 0.92
N PRO A 77 -18.34 0.06 0.33
CA PRO A 77 -18.49 0.08 -1.13
C PRO A 77 -17.36 0.82 -1.87
N THR A 78 -16.65 1.71 -1.17
CA THR A 78 -15.52 2.47 -1.68
C THR A 78 -14.17 1.79 -1.43
N ASP A 79 -14.12 0.71 -0.64
CA ASP A 79 -12.89 -0.02 -0.32
C ASP A 79 -12.48 -0.90 -1.52
N THR A 80 -11.97 -0.27 -2.58
CA THR A 80 -11.59 -0.95 -3.83
C THR A 80 -10.08 -1.12 -3.99
N THR A 81 -9.28 -0.86 -2.94
CA THR A 81 -7.81 -0.98 -3.03
C THR A 81 -7.36 -2.38 -3.47
N PRO A 82 -7.97 -3.50 -3.01
CA PRO A 82 -7.60 -4.84 -3.48
C PRO A 82 -7.80 -5.00 -4.99
N GLU A 83 -8.95 -4.56 -5.52
CA GLU A 83 -9.32 -4.65 -6.93
C GLU A 83 -8.39 -3.80 -7.80
N GLN A 84 -8.11 -2.57 -7.36
CA GLN A 84 -7.16 -1.68 -8.04
C GLN A 84 -5.73 -2.24 -8.01
N THR A 85 -5.35 -2.91 -6.91
CA THR A 85 -4.04 -3.56 -6.80
C THR A 85 -3.94 -4.71 -7.80
N VAL A 86 -4.91 -5.63 -7.84
CA VAL A 86 -4.88 -6.80 -8.74
C VAL A 86 -4.73 -6.40 -10.20
N ALA A 87 -5.32 -5.28 -10.63
CA ALA A 87 -5.23 -4.80 -12.01
C ALA A 87 -3.80 -4.45 -12.47
N VAL A 88 -2.90 -4.12 -11.53
CA VAL A 88 -1.51 -3.74 -11.83
C VAL A 88 -0.48 -4.84 -11.57
N LEU A 89 -0.91 -6.02 -11.09
CA LEU A 89 0.02 -7.10 -10.73
C LEU A 89 0.32 -8.03 -11.91
N ASP A 90 1.61 -8.26 -12.16
CA ASP A 90 2.05 -9.34 -13.05
C ASP A 90 1.96 -10.71 -12.38
N PHE A 91 2.20 -10.75 -11.06
CA PHE A 91 2.22 -11.99 -10.30
C PHE A 91 1.77 -11.76 -8.86
N VAL A 92 0.87 -12.63 -8.39
CA VAL A 92 0.40 -12.64 -7.00
C VAL A 92 1.18 -13.69 -6.23
N ILE A 93 1.76 -13.31 -5.09
CA ILE A 93 2.43 -14.26 -4.18
C ILE A 93 1.36 -14.91 -3.30
N PRO A 94 1.01 -16.19 -3.50
CA PRO A 94 -0.03 -16.83 -2.71
C PRO A 94 0.39 -16.92 -1.23
N GLY A 95 -0.55 -16.66 -0.32
CA GLY A 95 -0.32 -16.77 1.13
C GLY A 95 0.33 -15.57 1.82
N LEU A 96 0.89 -14.60 1.08
CA LEU A 96 1.45 -13.37 1.68
C LEU A 96 0.33 -12.48 2.26
N ALA A 97 -0.76 -12.32 1.51
CA ALA A 97 -1.99 -11.65 1.95
C ALA A 97 -2.51 -12.24 3.28
N ASP A 98 -2.57 -13.57 3.37
CA ASP A 98 -3.03 -14.27 4.56
C ASP A 98 -2.08 -14.11 5.75
N ALA A 99 -0.77 -14.11 5.52
CA ALA A 99 0.22 -13.86 6.56
C ALA A 99 0.09 -12.45 7.15
N ILE A 100 -0.12 -11.44 6.30
CA ILE A 100 -0.38 -10.06 6.73
C ILE A 100 -1.69 -9.98 7.53
N ARG A 101 -2.74 -10.67 7.08
CA ARG A 101 -4.04 -10.70 7.77
C ARG A 101 -3.94 -11.39 9.15
N ARG A 102 -3.26 -12.54 9.23
CA ARG A 102 -3.05 -13.29 10.47
C ARG A 102 -2.25 -12.50 11.51
N SER A 103 -1.23 -11.76 11.08
CA SER A 103 -0.45 -10.91 11.99
C SER A 103 -1.29 -9.74 12.55
N GLY A 104 -2.18 -9.16 11.73
CA GLY A 104 -3.14 -8.14 12.20
C GLY A 104 -4.26 -8.68 13.10
N CYS A 105 -4.75 -9.90 12.86
CA CYS A 105 -5.83 -10.55 13.62
C CYS A 105 -5.52 -10.73 15.10
N ARG A 106 -4.26 -11.04 15.44
CA ARG A 106 -3.86 -11.28 16.84
C ARG A 106 -4.03 -10.06 17.74
N ARG A 107 -4.02 -8.84 17.18
CA ARG A 107 -4.01 -7.60 17.94
C ARG A 107 -5.37 -6.87 17.93
N PHE A 108 -6.22 -7.06 16.90
CA PHE A 108 -7.54 -6.42 16.81
C PHE A 108 -8.55 -7.30 16.06
N ARG A 109 -9.63 -7.73 16.73
CA ARG A 109 -10.65 -8.66 16.22
C ARG A 109 -11.31 -8.21 14.90
N ARG A 110 -11.44 -6.90 14.67
CA ARG A 110 -12.04 -6.32 13.43
C ARG A 110 -11.11 -6.36 12.21
N ARG A 111 -9.81 -6.59 12.38
CA ARG A 111 -8.82 -6.63 11.28
C ARG A 111 -8.85 -7.94 10.49
N CYS A 112 -9.51 -8.98 11.02
CA CYS A 112 -9.68 -10.27 10.36
C CYS A 112 -10.60 -10.25 9.15
N CYS A 113 -11.33 -9.15 8.88
CA CYS A 113 -12.20 -9.02 7.71
C CYS A 113 -11.55 -8.30 6.51
N ARG A 114 -10.28 -7.83 6.63
CA ARG A 114 -9.63 -7.00 5.60
C ARG A 114 -8.91 -7.79 4.51
N ALA A 115 -9.23 -7.52 3.24
CA ALA A 115 -8.53 -8.08 2.09
C ALA A 115 -7.23 -7.28 1.85
N GLY A 116 -6.11 -7.66 2.46
CA GLY A 116 -4.81 -7.06 2.13
C GLY A 116 -4.19 -7.81 0.96
N CYS A 117 -3.74 -7.10 -0.08
CA CYS A 117 -2.95 -7.66 -1.18
C CYS A 117 -1.49 -7.23 -1.00
N ALA A 118 -0.53 -8.12 -1.28
CA ALA A 118 0.88 -7.81 -1.30
C ALA A 118 1.52 -8.51 -2.50
N ALA A 119 2.32 -7.77 -3.26
CA ALA A 119 2.88 -8.23 -4.51
C ALA A 119 4.19 -7.51 -4.82
N SER A 120 4.95 -8.06 -5.77
CA SER A 120 6.20 -7.47 -6.25
C SER A 120 5.92 -6.65 -7.50
N PRO A 121 6.33 -5.36 -7.57
CA PRO A 121 6.37 -4.67 -8.85
C PRO A 121 7.42 -5.33 -9.77
N ALA A 122 7.18 -5.24 -11.08
CA ALA A 122 7.94 -5.92 -12.13
C ALA A 122 9.44 -5.59 -12.09
N ASN A 123 10.28 -6.62 -12.15
CA ASN A 123 11.67 -6.47 -12.55
C ASN A 123 11.76 -6.62 -14.08
N ARG A 124 11.69 -5.52 -14.82
CA ARG A 124 12.06 -5.48 -16.25
C ARG A 124 12.88 -4.26 -16.57
#